data_AF-J3FWE2-F1
#
_entry.id   AF-J3FWE2-F1
#
_cell.length_a   1.000
_cell.length_b   1.000
_cell.length_c   1.000
_cell.angle_alpha   90.00
_cell.angle_beta   90.00
_cell.angle_gamma   90.00
#
_symmetry.space_group_name_H-M   'P 1'
#
loop_
_entity.id
_entity.type
_entity.pdbx_description
1 polymer ?
#
loop_
_entity_poly.entity_id
_entity_poly.type
_entity_poly.pdbx_seq_one_letter_code
_entity_poly.pdbx_strand_id
1 'polypeptide(L)'
;NEGDWVVIASRAGQTVLRARITERVAPGVVYTTFHFPESGANVITTDNSDWATNCPEYKVTAVEVSRVYHPSEWQKRFQAFSEEQDRLLKDRRHARGDKAEVRR
;
A
#
# COMPACT_ATOMS: atom_id res chain seq x y z
N ASN A 1 -8.21 19.24 -4.94
CA ASN A 1 -8.95 19.16 -6.22
C ASN A 1 -9.05 17.72 -6.67
N GLU A 2 -9.94 17.45 -7.63
CA GLU A 2 -10.07 16.12 -8.24
C GLU A 2 -8.71 15.65 -8.78
N GLY A 3 -8.34 14.41 -8.50
CA GLY A 3 -7.10 13.79 -8.98
C GLY A 3 -5.82 14.21 -8.26
N ASP A 4 -5.89 15.15 -7.31
CA ASP A 4 -4.72 15.55 -6.52
C ASP A 4 -4.17 14.39 -5.70
N TRP A 5 -2.85 14.40 -5.50
CA TRP A 5 -2.21 13.52 -4.54
C TRP A 5 -2.49 13.99 -3.12
N VAL A 6 -2.96 13.08 -2.30
CA VAL A 6 -3.24 13.30 -0.89
C VAL A 6 -2.56 12.24 -0.05
N VAL A 7 -1.98 12.65 1.07
CA VAL A 7 -1.58 11.73 2.13
C VAL A 7 -2.80 11.45 2.99
N ILE A 8 -2.96 10.19 3.34
CA ILE A 8 -3.90 9.71 4.34
C ILE A 8 -3.03 9.22 5.50
N ALA A 9 -3.05 9.97 6.60
CA ALA A 9 -2.28 9.68 7.80
C ALA A 9 -3.20 9.16 8.90
N SER A 10 -2.79 8.09 9.57
CA SER A 10 -3.44 7.56 10.76
C SER A 10 -2.40 7.34 11.85
N ARG A 11 -2.84 6.92 13.05
CA ARG A 11 -1.93 6.50 14.12
C ARG A 11 -1.04 5.31 13.74
N ALA A 12 -1.47 4.48 12.80
CA ALA A 12 -0.78 3.24 12.42
C ALA A 12 0.26 3.46 11.30
N GLY A 13 0.06 4.49 10.48
CA GLY A 13 0.96 4.78 9.38
C GLY A 13 0.42 5.85 8.44
N GLN A 14 1.03 5.95 7.27
CA GLN A 14 0.63 6.89 6.24
C GLN A 14 0.75 6.27 4.85
N THR A 15 -0.16 6.64 3.96
CA THR A 15 -0.07 6.30 2.53
C THR A 15 -0.51 7.48 1.66
N VAL A 16 -0.04 7.52 0.41
CA VAL A 16 -0.40 8.55 -0.57
C VAL A 16 -1.23 7.94 -1.68
N LEU A 17 -2.42 8.50 -1.91
CA LEU A 17 -3.38 8.09 -2.93
C LEU A 17 -3.89 9.30 -3.72
N ARG A 18 -4.56 9.06 -4.85
CA ARG A 18 -5.25 10.11 -5.59
C ARG A 18 -6.64 10.37 -5.01
N ALA A 19 -6.97 11.64 -4.84
CA ALA A 19 -8.28 12.07 -4.40
C ALA A 19 -9.31 11.91 -5.53
N ARG A 20 -10.47 11.34 -5.18
CA ARG A 20 -11.68 11.32 -6.01
C ARG A 20 -12.81 11.94 -5.20
N ILE A 21 -13.24 13.13 -5.59
CA ILE A 21 -14.29 13.90 -4.95
C ILE A 21 -15.63 13.42 -5.49
N THR A 22 -16.50 12.94 -4.59
CA THR A 22 -17.82 12.44 -4.95
C THR A 22 -18.82 12.73 -3.84
N GLU A 23 -20.10 12.84 -4.19
CA GLU A 23 -21.22 12.95 -3.23
C GLU A 23 -21.71 11.58 -2.73
N ARG A 24 -21.03 10.47 -3.09
CA ARG A 24 -21.45 9.10 -2.73
C ARG A 24 -21.20 8.75 -1.27
N VAL A 25 -20.33 9.50 -0.61
CA VAL A 25 -19.94 9.29 0.79
C VAL A 25 -20.40 10.49 1.61
N ALA A 26 -20.80 10.24 2.86
CA ALA A 26 -21.22 11.29 3.77
C ALA A 26 -20.05 12.25 4.09
N PRO A 27 -20.32 13.53 4.41
CA PRO A 27 -19.30 14.44 4.90
C PRO A 27 -18.57 13.86 6.12
N GLY A 28 -17.23 13.95 6.11
CA GLY A 28 -16.38 13.38 7.15
C GLY A 28 -16.03 11.90 6.98
N VAL A 29 -16.55 11.23 5.93
CA VAL A 29 -16.24 9.82 5.62
C VAL A 29 -15.36 9.73 4.38
N VAL A 30 -14.33 8.88 4.45
CA VAL A 30 -13.44 8.58 3.34
C VAL A 30 -13.56 7.11 2.97
N TYR A 31 -13.46 6.82 1.68
CA TYR A 31 -13.47 5.46 1.13
C TYR A 31 -12.20 5.23 0.32
N THR A 32 -11.60 4.04 0.48
CA THR A 32 -10.47 3.58 -0.33
C THR A 32 -10.58 2.08 -0.62
N THR A 33 -9.71 1.58 -1.50
CA THR A 33 -9.64 0.16 -1.86
C THR A 33 -8.22 -0.35 -1.76
N PHE A 34 -8.05 -1.66 -1.54
CA PHE A 34 -6.76 -2.30 -1.29
C PHE A 34 -6.30 -3.24 -2.42
N HIS A 35 -6.89 -3.10 -3.62
CA HIS A 35 -6.62 -4.01 -4.75
C HIS A 35 -5.16 -3.94 -5.26
N PHE A 36 -4.50 -2.79 -5.13
CA PHE A 36 -3.16 -2.55 -5.64
C PHE A 36 -2.16 -2.51 -4.49
N PRO A 37 -1.13 -3.38 -4.45
CA PRO A 37 -0.21 -3.45 -3.32
C PRO A 37 0.60 -2.17 -3.10
N GLU A 38 0.91 -1.45 -4.18
CA GLU A 38 1.65 -0.17 -4.17
C GLU A 38 0.87 0.94 -3.45
N SER A 39 -0.44 0.79 -3.34
CA SER A 39 -1.32 1.73 -2.62
C SER A 39 -1.11 1.70 -1.10
N GLY A 40 -0.63 0.59 -0.54
CA GLY A 40 -0.43 0.47 0.90
C GLY A 40 -1.68 0.74 1.74
N ALA A 41 -2.89 0.48 1.22
CA ALA A 41 -4.13 0.88 1.90
C ALA A 41 -4.28 0.30 3.32
N ASN A 42 -3.74 -0.90 3.58
CA ASN A 42 -3.81 -1.51 4.91
C ASN A 42 -2.72 -1.02 5.88
N VAL A 43 -1.78 -0.19 5.43
CA VAL A 43 -0.73 0.41 6.29
C VAL A 43 -1.32 1.42 7.27
N ILE A 44 -2.42 2.06 6.86
CA ILE A 44 -3.14 3.00 7.72
C ILE A 44 -4.15 2.30 8.63
N THR A 45 -4.53 1.05 8.34
CA THR A 45 -5.47 0.27 9.16
C THR A 45 -4.85 -0.06 10.50
N THR A 46 -5.65 0.04 11.56
CA THR A 46 -5.17 -0.19 12.91
C THR A 46 -5.17 -1.66 13.31
N ASP A 47 -4.58 -1.94 14.47
CA ASP A 47 -4.56 -3.24 15.15
C ASP A 47 -5.87 -3.59 15.87
N ASN A 48 -6.92 -2.76 15.76
CA ASN A 48 -8.19 -3.04 16.40
C ASN A 48 -8.88 -4.24 15.76
N SER A 49 -9.47 -5.10 16.58
CA SER A 49 -10.14 -6.32 16.14
C SER A 49 -11.31 -6.70 17.04
N ASP A 50 -12.21 -7.53 16.52
CA ASP A 50 -13.32 -8.05 17.32
C ASP A 50 -12.84 -9.07 18.37
N TRP A 51 -13.50 -9.09 19.53
CA TRP A 51 -13.11 -9.90 20.67
C TRP A 51 -13.35 -11.41 20.49
N ALA A 52 -14.25 -11.81 19.59
CA ALA A 52 -14.69 -13.20 19.45
C ALA A 52 -13.84 -13.96 18.42
N THR A 53 -13.49 -13.32 17.30
CA THR A 53 -12.82 -13.97 16.17
C THR A 53 -11.51 -13.28 15.76
N ASN A 54 -11.17 -12.16 16.38
CA ASN A 54 -9.99 -11.36 16.03
C ASN A 54 -10.02 -10.85 14.57
N CYS A 55 -11.21 -10.67 14.00
CA CYS A 55 -11.42 -10.07 12.69
C CYS A 55 -11.01 -8.59 12.75
N PRO A 56 -10.08 -8.12 11.89
CA PRO A 56 -9.58 -6.76 11.96
C PRO A 56 -10.60 -5.69 11.55
N GLU A 57 -10.48 -4.52 12.15
CA GLU A 57 -11.31 -3.35 11.87
C GLU A 57 -10.85 -2.63 10.57
N TYR A 58 -11.21 -3.20 9.41
CA TYR A 58 -10.89 -2.60 8.11
C TYR A 58 -11.81 -1.44 7.70
N LYS A 59 -12.96 -1.30 8.36
CA LYS A 59 -14.03 -0.36 7.92
C LYS A 59 -14.01 0.96 8.68
N VAL A 60 -13.28 1.04 9.79
CA VAL A 60 -13.21 2.22 10.64
C VAL A 60 -11.76 2.47 10.99
N THR A 61 -11.26 3.66 10.68
CA THR A 61 -9.96 4.14 11.11
C THR A 61 -10.00 5.66 11.06
N ALA A 62 -9.61 6.31 12.16
CA ALA A 62 -9.45 7.75 12.19
C ALA A 62 -8.25 8.16 11.33
N VAL A 63 -8.47 9.09 10.39
CA VAL A 63 -7.45 9.56 9.45
C VAL A 63 -7.47 11.07 9.31
N GLU A 64 -6.31 11.64 8.99
CA GLU A 64 -6.14 12.99 8.48
C GLU A 64 -5.79 12.94 7.00
N VAL A 65 -6.43 13.79 6.20
CA VAL A 65 -6.18 13.89 4.75
C VAL A 65 -5.60 15.26 4.43
N SER A 66 -4.42 15.30 3.83
CA SER A 66 -3.76 16.55 3.42
C SER A 66 -3.11 16.41 2.04
N ARG A 67 -2.94 17.54 1.33
CA ARG A 67 -2.38 17.56 -0.03
C ARG A 67 -0.86 17.38 0.00
N VAL A 68 -0.33 16.55 -0.90
CA VAL A 68 1.12 16.29 -1.01
C VAL A 68 1.56 16.20 -2.47
N TYR A 69 2.88 16.22 -2.70
CA TYR A 69 3.48 16.13 -4.04
C TYR A 69 4.42 14.93 -4.22
N HIS A 70 4.66 14.16 -3.16
CA HIS A 70 5.57 13.01 -3.18
C HIS A 70 4.92 11.78 -2.54
N PRO A 71 5.36 10.56 -2.92
CA PRO A 71 4.92 9.32 -2.26
C PRO A 71 5.31 9.29 -0.77
N SER A 72 4.64 8.43 0.00
CA SER A 72 4.99 8.20 1.40
C SER A 72 6.33 7.46 1.54
N GLU A 73 6.99 7.61 2.68
CA GLU A 73 8.21 6.86 3.02
C GLU A 73 7.97 5.34 3.05
N TRP A 74 6.77 4.90 3.42
CA TRP A 74 6.41 3.49 3.33
C TRP A 74 6.38 3.02 1.87
N GLN A 75 5.74 3.77 0.97
CA GLN A 75 5.67 3.43 -0.46
C GLN A 75 7.05 3.41 -1.12
N LYS A 76 7.93 4.36 -0.79
CA LYS A 76 9.33 4.38 -1.27
C LYS A 76 10.09 3.11 -0.84
N ARG A 77 9.96 2.71 0.43
CA ARG A 77 10.58 1.49 0.95
C ARG A 77 10.00 0.24 0.30
N PHE A 78 8.68 0.19 0.11
CA PHE A 78 8.01 -0.93 -0.55
C PHE A 78 8.49 -1.09 -2.00
N GLN A 79 8.60 0.01 -2.75
CA GLN A 79 9.12 -0.01 -4.12
C GLN A 79 10.57 -0.51 -4.16
N ALA A 80 11.46 0.06 -3.35
CA ALA A 80 12.87 -0.34 -3.31
C ALA A 80 13.03 -1.83 -2.93
N PHE A 81 12.25 -2.32 -1.97
CA PHE A 81 12.23 -3.73 -1.62
C PHE A 81 11.77 -4.61 -2.79
N SER A 82 10.71 -4.20 -3.48
CA SER A 82 10.16 -4.97 -4.60
C SER A 82 11.14 -5.07 -5.77
N GLU A 83 11.80 -3.96 -6.12
CA GLU A 83 12.85 -3.90 -7.14
C GLU A 83 14.03 -4.83 -6.81
N GLU A 84 14.44 -4.86 -5.54
CA GLU A 84 15.48 -5.76 -5.05
C GLU A 84 15.08 -7.23 -5.21
N GLN A 85 13.85 -7.59 -4.80
CA GLN A 85 13.38 -8.97 -4.91
C GLN A 85 13.30 -9.43 -6.38
N ASP A 86 12.86 -8.55 -7.27
CA ASP A 86 12.81 -8.83 -8.70
C ASP A 86 14.20 -9.05 -9.29
N ARG A 87 15.19 -8.26 -8.86
CA ARG A 87 16.60 -8.45 -9.25
C ARG A 87 17.11 -9.81 -8.79
N LEU A 88 16.96 -10.13 -7.51
CA LEU A 88 17.40 -11.41 -6.93
C LEU A 88 16.72 -12.60 -7.63
N LEU A 89 15.44 -12.48 -7.99
CA LEU A 89 14.71 -13.50 -8.72
C LEU A 89 15.28 -13.73 -10.12
N LYS A 90 15.63 -12.65 -10.84
CA LYS A 90 16.27 -12.74 -12.18
C LYS A 90 17.64 -13.38 -12.09
N ASP A 91 18.49 -12.96 -11.17
CA ASP A 91 19.84 -13.49 -10.97
C ASP A 91 19.80 -15.00 -10.68
N ARG A 92 18.88 -15.42 -9.80
CA ARG A 92 18.66 -16.84 -9.51
C ARG A 92 18.17 -17.63 -10.72
N ARG A 93 17.31 -17.04 -11.56
CA ARG A 93 16.83 -17.68 -12.80
C ARG A 93 17.97 -17.86 -13.81
N HIS A 94 18.82 -16.86 -13.99
CA HIS A 94 20.01 -16.94 -14.83
C HIS A 94 20.96 -18.05 -14.35
N ALA A 95 21.35 -18.01 -13.07
CA ALA A 95 22.25 -19.03 -12.51
C ALA A 95 21.71 -20.47 -12.59
N ARG A 96 20.37 -20.66 -12.58
CA ARG A 96 19.75 -21.98 -12.76
C ARG A 96 19.71 -22.41 -14.22
N GLY A 97 19.50 -21.48 -15.16
CA GLY A 97 19.56 -21.73 -16.60
C GLY A 97 20.95 -22.21 -17.02
N ASP A 98 21.99 -21.48 -16.62
CA ASP A 98 23.39 -21.80 -16.92
C ASP A 98 23.77 -23.19 -16.36
N LYS A 99 23.33 -23.51 -15.13
CA LYS A 99 23.58 -24.83 -14.52
C LYS A 99 22.82 -25.98 -15.21
N ALA A 100 21.69 -25.71 -15.86
CA ALA A 100 20.93 -26.73 -16.58
C ALA A 100 21.53 -27.00 -17.97
N GLU A 101 22.15 -25.98 -18.59
CA GLU A 101 22.84 -26.10 -19.89
C GLU A 101 24.20 -26.81 -19.76
N VAL A 102 24.97 -26.53 -18.69
CA VAL A 102 26.26 -27.20 -18.41
C VAL A 102 26.10 -28.70 -18.07
N ARG A 103 24.90 -29.17 -17.72
CA ARG A 103 24.62 -30.57 -17.40
C ARG A 103 24.12 -31.41 -18.59
N ARG A 104 24.03 -30.82 -19.79
CA ARG A 104 23.76 -31.52 -21.05
C ARG A 104 25.05 -31.72 -21.83
#